data_AF-A0A917NNU2-F1
#
_entry.id   AF-A0A917NNU2-F1
#
_cell.length_a   1.000
_cell.length_b   1.000
_cell.length_c   1.000
_cell.angle_alpha   90.00
_cell.angle_beta   90.00
_cell.angle_gamma   90.00
#
_symmetry.space_group_name_H-M   'P 1'
#
loop_
_entity.id
_entity.type
_entity.pdbx_description
1 polymer ?
#
loop_
_entity_poly.entity_id
_entity_poly.type
_entity_poly.pdbx_seq_one_letter_code
_entity_poly.pdbx_strand_id
1 'polypeptide(L)'
;MYRSREWLFERIRRDRRVDLTDSPRASAHWYRLSRNTVAKALRCPVPLQRHKPPPRKSVLEPVAGFTNAILREDLRAPTKPLKAAQTDRSS
;
A
#
# COMPACT_ATOMS: atom_id res chain seq x y z
N MET A 1 -11.29 -27.13 14.92
CA MET A 1 -10.73 -25.91 14.27
C MET A 1 -9.78 -25.22 15.25
N TYR A 2 -8.52 -25.66 15.31
CA TYR A 2 -7.52 -25.02 16.17
C TYR A 2 -7.13 -23.67 15.54
N ARG A 3 -7.37 -22.56 16.25
CA ARG A 3 -7.00 -21.23 15.76
C ARG A 3 -5.52 -21.00 16.09
N SER A 4 -4.69 -20.69 15.10
CA SER A 4 -3.27 -20.39 15.31
C SER A 4 -3.09 -19.13 16.17
N ARG A 5 -1.92 -19.01 16.81
CA ARG A 5 -1.58 -17.83 17.63
C ARG A 5 -1.60 -16.54 16.82
N GLU A 6 -1.20 -16.64 15.56
CA GLU A 6 -1.16 -15.55 14.59
C GLU A 6 -2.57 -15.03 14.30
N TRP A 7 -3.54 -15.93 14.13
CA TRP A 7 -4.94 -15.58 13.95
C TRP A 7 -5.49 -14.79 15.15
N LEU A 8 -5.15 -15.22 16.37
CA LEU A 8 -5.57 -14.53 17.60
C LEU A 8 -4.99 -13.11 17.68
N PHE A 9 -3.71 -12.94 17.33
CA PHE A 9 -3.04 -11.64 17.36
C PHE A 9 -3.56 -10.70 16.29
N GLU A 10 -3.90 -11.21 15.10
CA GLU A 10 -4.57 -10.42 14.07
C GLU A 10 -5.96 -9.98 14.50
N ARG A 11 -6.74 -10.87 15.14
CA ARG A 11 -8.08 -10.55 15.60
C ARG A 11 -8.08 -9.46 16.66
N ILE A 12 -7.22 -9.56 17.68
CA ILE A 12 -7.02 -8.52 18.71
C ILE A 12 -6.69 -7.16 18.08
N ARG A 13 -5.82 -7.16 17.07
CA ARG A 13 -5.44 -5.93 16.35
C ARG A 13 -6.58 -5.36 15.51
N ARG A 14 -7.41 -6.22 14.91
CA ARG A 14 -8.56 -5.81 14.12
C ARG A 14 -9.63 -5.16 14.99
N ASP A 15 -9.97 -5.78 16.12
CA ASP A 15 -10.94 -5.23 17.07
C ASP A 15 -10.48 -3.87 17.59
N ARG A 16 -9.19 -3.72 17.93
CA ARG A 16 -8.61 -2.44 18.35
C ARG A 16 -8.71 -1.33 17.30
N ARG A 17 -8.76 -1.67 16.00
CA ARG A 17 -8.95 -0.69 14.91
C ARG A 17 -10.40 -0.28 14.74
N VAL A 18 -11.34 -1.17 15.05
CA VAL A 18 -12.78 -0.90 14.98
C VAL A 18 -13.18 -0.03 16.17
N ASP A 19 -12.75 -0.42 17.39
CA ASP A 19 -13.08 0.27 18.63
C ASP A 19 -11.82 0.82 19.32
N LEU A 20 -11.41 2.03 18.89
CA LEU A 20 -10.19 2.69 19.38
C LEU A 20 -10.29 3.14 20.86
N THR A 21 -11.47 3.05 21.46
CA THR A 21 -11.74 3.30 22.88
C THR A 21 -11.52 2.08 23.78
N ASP A 22 -11.41 0.87 23.21
CA ASP A 22 -11.25 -0.34 24.02
C ASP A 22 -9.92 -0.41 24.75
N SER A 23 -9.97 -0.33 26.08
CA SER A 23 -8.80 -0.51 26.93
C SER A 23 -8.16 -1.88 26.69
N PRO A 24 -6.81 -2.00 26.68
CA PRO A 24 -6.12 -3.29 26.65
C PRO A 24 -6.56 -4.27 27.75
N ARG A 25 -7.10 -3.74 28.86
CA ARG A 25 -7.70 -4.55 29.94
C ARG A 25 -9.00 -5.23 29.50
N ALA A 26 -9.87 -4.51 28.78
CA ALA A 26 -11.10 -5.06 28.26
C ALA A 26 -10.79 -6.18 27.27
N SER A 27 -9.87 -5.94 26.32
CA SER A 27 -9.44 -6.96 25.35
C SER A 27 -8.86 -8.20 26.05
N ALA A 28 -8.07 -8.04 27.12
CA ALA A 28 -7.55 -9.18 27.89
C ALA A 28 -8.67 -10.03 28.51
N HIS A 29 -9.74 -9.39 29.00
CA HIS A 29 -10.90 -10.08 29.56
C HIS A 29 -11.70 -10.82 28.48
N TRP A 30 -12.04 -10.16 27.37
CA TRP A 30 -12.78 -10.75 26.25
C TRP A 30 -12.07 -11.95 25.64
N TYR A 31 -10.77 -11.83 25.44
CA TYR A 31 -9.94 -12.88 24.85
C TYR A 31 -9.42 -13.92 25.85
N ARG A 32 -9.68 -13.74 27.15
CA ARG A 32 -9.14 -14.57 28.26
C ARG A 32 -7.62 -14.75 28.18
N LEU A 33 -6.92 -13.66 27.88
CA LEU A 33 -5.46 -13.64 27.75
C LEU A 33 -4.82 -12.79 28.83
N SER A 34 -3.53 -13.00 29.06
CA SER A 34 -2.74 -12.07 29.87
C SER A 34 -2.65 -10.69 29.20
N ARG A 35 -2.60 -9.63 30.01
CA ARG A 35 -2.37 -8.26 29.53
C ARG A 35 -1.09 -8.15 28.70
N ASN A 36 -0.04 -8.89 29.07
CA ASN A 36 1.23 -8.93 28.35
C ASN A 36 1.07 -9.53 26.95
N THR A 37 0.25 -10.57 26.81
CA THR A 37 -0.05 -11.19 25.52
C THR A 37 -0.80 -10.22 24.61
N VAL A 38 -1.79 -9.50 25.14
CA VAL A 38 -2.52 -8.45 24.39
C VAL A 38 -1.59 -7.31 24.00
N ALA A 39 -0.76 -6.82 24.92
CA ALA A 39 0.22 -5.78 24.61
C ALA A 39 1.21 -6.21 23.53
N LYS A 40 1.65 -7.48 23.55
CA LYS A 40 2.51 -8.06 22.51
C LYS A 40 1.79 -8.13 21.16
N ALA A 41 0.52 -8.53 21.14
CA ALA A 41 -0.30 -8.54 19.93
C ALA A 41 -0.43 -7.13 19.35
N LEU A 42 -0.72 -6.12 20.18
CA LEU A 42 -0.89 -4.72 19.75
C LEU A 42 0.42 -4.05 19.30
N ARG A 43 1.56 -4.38 19.93
CA ARG A 43 2.88 -3.88 19.53
C ARG A 43 3.38 -4.49 18.23
N CYS A 44 2.81 -5.61 17.79
CA CYS A 44 3.28 -6.31 16.60
C CYS A 44 2.72 -5.64 15.32
N PRO A 45 3.57 -5.17 14.38
CA PRO A 45 3.10 -4.50 13.16
C PRO A 45 2.27 -5.43 12.26
N VAL A 46 1.26 -4.88 11.56
CA VAL A 46 0.45 -5.60 10.55
C VAL A 46 0.84 -5.09 9.17
N PRO A 47 1.20 -5.95 8.19
CA PRO A 47 1.48 -7.39 8.25
C PRO A 47 2.96 -7.65 8.56
N LEU A 48 3.35 -8.93 8.70
CA LEU A 48 4.76 -9.32 8.50
C LEU A 48 5.24 -8.65 7.21
N GLN A 49 6.47 -8.14 7.18
CA GLN A 49 7.06 -7.75 5.90
C GLN A 49 6.87 -8.91 4.94
N ARG A 50 6.02 -8.71 3.94
CA ARG A 50 5.86 -9.69 2.88
C ARG A 50 7.24 -9.85 2.27
N HIS A 51 7.75 -11.08 2.23
CA HIS A 51 8.91 -11.37 1.39
C HIS A 51 8.63 -10.75 0.03
N LYS A 52 9.54 -9.89 -0.44
CA LYS A 52 9.43 -9.36 -1.80
C LYS A 52 9.38 -10.59 -2.72
N PRO A 53 8.30 -10.77 -3.51
CA PRO A 53 8.28 -11.86 -4.46
C PRO A 53 9.52 -11.70 -5.36
N PRO A 54 10.16 -12.80 -5.79
CA PRO A 54 11.24 -12.71 -6.76
C PRO A 54 10.74 -11.91 -7.98
N PRO A 55 11.60 -11.12 -8.63
CA PRO A 55 11.21 -10.33 -9.79
C PRO A 55 10.59 -11.27 -10.83
N ARG A 56 9.31 -11.02 -11.12
CA ARG A 56 8.59 -11.76 -12.16
C ARG A 56 8.91 -11.10 -13.49
N LYS A 57 9.10 -11.92 -14.54
CA LYS A 57 9.09 -11.41 -15.91
C LYS A 57 7.77 -10.68 -16.13
N SER A 58 7.86 -9.42 -16.57
CA SER A 58 6.68 -8.64 -16.92
C SER A 58 5.98 -9.34 -18.07
N VAL A 59 4.64 -9.43 -18.03
CA VAL A 59 3.84 -9.88 -19.19
C VAL A 59 4.14 -9.03 -20.43
N LEU A 60 4.59 -7.79 -20.21
CA LEU A 60 4.93 -6.82 -21.25
C LEU A 60 6.40 -6.91 -21.73
N GLU A 61 7.22 -7.81 -21.17
CA GLU A 61 8.62 -7.98 -21.60
C GLU A 61 8.74 -8.22 -23.12
N PRO A 62 7.90 -9.05 -23.78
CA PRO A 62 8.01 -9.29 -25.22
C PRO A 62 7.73 -8.05 -26.09
N VAL A 63 6.91 -7.12 -25.61
CA VAL A 63 6.48 -5.92 -26.37
C VAL A 63 7.20 -4.64 -25.95
N ALA A 64 8.03 -4.70 -24.90
CA ALA A 64 8.72 -3.54 -24.35
C ALA A 64 9.57 -2.79 -25.40
N GLY A 65 10.20 -3.52 -26.33
CA GLY A 65 10.97 -2.92 -27.42
C GLY A 65 10.12 -2.06 -28.35
N PHE A 66 8.93 -2.55 -28.73
CA PHE A 66 7.99 -1.83 -29.57
C PHE A 66 7.45 -0.58 -28.87
N THR A 67 7.03 -0.70 -27.61
CA THR A 67 6.57 0.44 -26.81
C THR A 67 7.67 1.49 -26.67
N ASN A 68 8.91 1.08 -26.39
CA ASN A 68 10.03 2.01 -26.26
C ASN A 68 10.38 2.73 -27.57
N ALA A 69 10.20 2.08 -28.72
CA ALA A 69 10.40 2.71 -30.02
C ALA A 69 9.38 3.82 -30.25
N ILE A 70 8.09 3.55 -29.99
CA ILE A 70 7.02 4.56 -30.08
C ILE A 70 7.31 5.74 -29.16
N LEU A 71 7.63 5.48 -27.89
CA LEU A 71 7.90 6.55 -26.92
C LEU A 71 9.11 7.39 -27.31
N ARG A 72 10.15 6.79 -27.91
CA ARG A 72 11.32 7.53 -28.40
C ARG A 72 11.00 8.38 -29.61
N GLU A 73 10.13 7.90 -30.49
CA GLU A 73 9.64 8.65 -31.65
C GLU A 73 8.81 9.86 -31.17
N ASP A 74 7.89 9.66 -30.23
CA ASP A 74 7.07 10.72 -29.64
C ASP A 74 7.93 11.78 -28.93
N LEU A 75 8.99 11.37 -28.22
CA LEU A 75 9.92 12.32 -27.59
C LEU A 75 10.72 13.16 -28.60
N ARG A 76 10.90 12.67 -29.82
CA ARG A 76 11.54 13.41 -30.92
C ARG A 76 10.57 14.27 -31.69
N ALA A 77 9.26 14.07 -31.52
CA ALA A 77 8.27 14.86 -32.19
C ALA A 77 8.40 16.34 -31.78
N PRO A 78 8.32 17.28 -32.74
CA PRO A 78 8.36 18.70 -32.42
C PRO A 78 7.18 19.04 -31.52
N THR A 79 7.46 19.63 -30.36
CA THR A 79 6.43 20.14 -29.46
C THR A 79 5.62 21.22 -30.16
N LYS A 80 4.29 21.11 -30.10
CA LYS A 80 3.37 22.14 -30.64
C LYS A 80 3.74 23.50 -30.02
N PRO A 81 4.03 24.54 -30.82
CA PRO A 81 4.31 25.86 -30.28
C PRO A 81 3.08 26.34 -29.51
N LEU A 82 3.31 26.83 -28.30
CA LEU A 82 2.29 27.51 -27.51
C LEU A 82 1.81 28.69 -28.36
N LYS A 83 0.52 28.77 -28.70
CA LYS A 83 0.00 29.96 -29.39
C LYS A 83 0.19 31.14 -28.45
N ALA A 84 1.07 32.08 -28.83
CA ALA A 84 1.23 33.33 -28.11
C ALA A 84 -0.15 33.97 -27.99
N ALA A 85 -0.55 34.26 -26.75
CA ALA A 85 -1.79 34.95 -26.47
C ALA A 85 -1.73 36.32 -27.17
N GLN A 86 -2.61 36.50 -28.15
CA GLN A 86 -2.96 37.80 -28.70
C GLN A 86 -3.32 38.71 -27.53
N THR A 87 -2.53 39.76 -27.30
CA THR A 87 -3.05 40.94 -26.58
C THR A 87 -2.53 42.17 -27.30
N ASP A 88 -3.34 42.59 -28.26
CA ASP A 88 -3.39 43.95 -28.76
C ASP A 88 -3.63 44.89 -27.58
N ARG A 89 -2.73 45.83 -27.33
CA ARG A 89 -3.08 47.15 -26.77
C ARG A 89 -2.15 48.21 -27.34
N SER A 90 -2.70 48.86 -28.36
CA SER A 90 -2.35 50.19 -28.85
C SER A 90 -2.14 51.19 -27.72
N SER A 91 -1.09 52.02 -27.82
CA SER A 91 -1.06 53.44 -27.41
C SER A 91 0.13 54.09 -28.11
#